data_AF-A0A358Q7P1-F1
#
_entry.id   AF-A0A358Q7P1-F1
#
_cell.length_a   1.000
_cell.length_b   1.000
_cell.length_c   1.000
_cell.angle_alpha   90.00
_cell.angle_beta   90.00
_cell.angle_gamma   90.00
#
_symmetry.space_group_name_H-M   'P 1'
#
loop_
_entity.id
_entity.type
_entity.pdbx_description
1 polymer ?
#
loop_
_entity_poly.entity_id
_entity_poly.type
_entity_poly.pdbx_seq_one_letter_code
_entity_poly.pdbx_strand_id
1 'polypeptide(L)'
;MCNERLDLLFEQHKLAIRSLASSDEEHYKKIRQQAKRPEAVHFSVQENIYINIQASDPRFETYEKHLYITENGTFSTVLNSWEKETILAEINRKEVVGWVRNYQRKSWALTLPYWDTDRYKPMYPDFLVIRKNRNNYLIDILEPHRGDLDDNWKKAIGLAQFAENHWNSFGRIELIRKIGNQSKRLNLNNDTIRSKVLGVTNNEHLNTIFDTYLV
;
A
#
# COMPACT_ATOMS: atom_id res chain seq x y z
N MET A 1 -0.02 8.55 30.69
CA MET A 1 1.30 8.73 31.34
C MET A 1 2.49 8.30 30.47
N CYS A 2 2.73 7.01 30.16
CA CYS A 2 3.89 6.64 29.31
C CYS A 2 3.74 7.05 27.83
N ASN A 3 2.56 6.83 27.22
CA ASN A 3 2.32 7.19 25.81
C ASN A 3 2.39 8.70 25.58
N GLU A 4 1.70 9.51 26.41
CA GLU A 4 1.74 10.99 26.28
C GLU A 4 3.16 11.55 26.41
N ARG A 5 4.00 10.96 27.28
CA ARG A 5 5.40 11.36 27.43
C ARG A 5 6.23 10.95 26.20
N LEU A 6 5.97 9.78 25.62
CA LEU A 6 6.60 9.36 24.37
C LEU A 6 6.21 10.30 23.22
N ASP A 7 4.93 10.66 23.10
CA ASP A 7 4.43 11.55 22.06
C ASP A 7 5.10 12.93 22.12
N LEU A 8 5.21 13.50 23.33
CA LEU A 8 5.90 14.77 23.55
C LEU A 8 7.38 14.70 23.14
N LEU A 9 8.08 13.61 23.47
CA LEU A 9 9.48 13.42 23.09
C LEU A 9 9.63 13.25 21.57
N PHE A 10 8.72 12.52 20.91
CA PHE A 10 8.74 12.36 19.46
C PHE A 10 8.47 13.67 18.72
N GLU A 11 7.52 14.48 19.18
CA GLU A 11 7.26 15.79 18.59
C GLU A 11 8.42 16.76 18.83
N GLN A 12 8.97 16.79 20.04
CA GLN A 12 10.13 17.64 20.36
C GLN A 12 11.36 17.32 19.49
N HIS A 13 11.59 16.04 19.19
CA HIS A 13 12.79 15.58 18.47
C HIS A 13 12.52 15.19 17.00
N LYS A 14 11.36 15.53 16.44
CA LYS A 14 10.92 15.11 15.11
C LYS A 14 11.92 15.38 13.99
N LEU A 15 12.53 16.57 13.97
CA LEU A 15 13.54 16.94 12.96
C LEU A 15 14.85 16.19 13.16
N ALA A 16 15.29 16.01 14.40
CA ALA A 16 16.51 15.28 14.72
C ALA A 16 16.39 13.79 14.36
N ILE A 17 15.23 13.18 14.64
CA ILE A 17 14.94 11.79 14.26
C ILE A 17 14.93 11.63 12.74
N ARG A 18 14.39 12.61 12.00
CA ARG A 18 14.39 12.61 10.53
C ARG A 18 15.78 12.68 9.89
N SER A 19 16.74 13.30 10.56
CA SER A 19 18.12 13.42 10.06
C SER A 19 19.01 12.22 10.39
N LEU A 20 18.50 11.21 11.10
CA LEU A 20 19.27 10.03 11.49
C LEU A 20 19.56 9.12 10.28
N ALA A 21 20.65 8.36 10.39
CA ALA A 21 20.88 7.23 9.49
C ALA A 21 19.76 6.18 9.63
N SER A 22 19.51 5.42 8.57
CA SER A 22 18.40 4.44 8.50
C SER A 22 18.43 3.41 9.64
N SER A 23 19.61 3.00 10.12
CA SER A 23 19.76 2.08 11.25
C SER A 23 19.28 2.65 12.58
N ASP A 24 19.47 3.96 12.80
CA ASP A 24 19.06 4.61 14.05
C ASP A 24 17.57 4.98 14.02
N GLU A 25 17.04 5.36 12.86
CA GLU A 25 15.61 5.55 12.66
C GLU A 25 14.80 4.27 12.96
N GLU A 26 15.37 3.09 12.65
CA GLU A 26 14.74 1.79 12.96
C GLU A 26 14.53 1.55 14.45
N HIS A 27 15.43 2.04 15.32
CA HIS A 27 15.25 1.92 16.78
C HIS A 27 14.05 2.74 17.27
N TYR A 28 13.88 3.96 16.77
CA TYR A 28 12.73 4.80 17.09
C TYR A 28 11.42 4.23 16.52
N LYS A 29 11.46 3.63 15.33
CA LYS A 29 10.32 2.91 14.75
C LYS A 29 9.88 1.75 15.65
N LYS A 30 10.81 0.96 16.20
CA LYS A 30 10.48 -0.13 17.14
C LYS A 30 9.76 0.36 18.40
N ILE A 31 10.14 1.53 18.93
CA ILE A 31 9.46 2.12 20.10
C ILE A 31 8.01 2.49 19.75
N ARG A 32 7.79 3.17 18.62
CA ARG A 32 6.42 3.51 18.16
C ARG A 32 5.56 2.27 17.86
N GLN A 33 6.17 1.20 17.36
CA GLN A 33 5.46 -0.06 17.08
C GLN A 33 4.95 -0.78 18.34
N GLN A 34 5.37 -0.39 19.55
CA GLN A 34 4.84 -0.92 20.81
C GLN A 34 3.51 -0.27 21.22
N ALA A 35 3.04 0.74 20.48
CA ALA A 35 1.75 1.37 20.75
C ALA A 35 0.61 0.35 20.69
N LYS A 36 -0.33 0.45 21.65
CA LYS A 36 -1.52 -0.42 21.70
C LYS A 36 -2.48 -0.17 20.53
N ARG A 37 -2.40 1.01 19.92
CA ARG A 37 -3.22 1.41 18.77
C ARG A 37 -2.29 1.80 17.62
N PRO A 38 -2.68 1.54 16.37
CA PRO A 38 -1.94 2.02 15.22
C PRO A 38 -1.87 3.55 15.22
N GLU A 39 -0.70 4.08 14.91
CA GLU A 39 -0.46 5.52 14.81
C GLU A 39 0.14 5.85 13.45
N ALA A 40 -0.25 7.01 12.91
CA ALA A 40 0.35 7.51 11.69
C ALA A 40 1.84 7.81 11.95
N VAL A 41 2.69 7.24 11.10
CA VAL A 41 4.13 7.51 11.07
C VAL A 41 4.47 8.22 9.77
N HIS A 42 5.56 8.98 9.77
CA HIS A 42 6.08 9.53 8.53
C HIS A 42 6.50 8.38 7.61
N PHE A 43 5.86 8.31 6.44
CA PHE A 43 6.23 7.36 5.40
C PHE A 43 7.22 8.03 4.45
N SER A 44 8.35 7.36 4.22
CA SER A 44 9.31 7.69 3.18
C SER A 44 9.83 6.40 2.59
N VAL A 45 9.96 6.37 1.26
CA VAL A 45 10.65 5.28 0.57
C VAL A 45 12.17 5.50 0.71
N GLN A 46 12.97 4.44 0.67
CA GLN A 46 14.43 4.56 0.81
C GLN A 46 15.05 5.17 -0.46
N GLU A 47 16.21 5.80 -0.35
CA GLU A 47 16.95 6.27 -1.52
C GLU A 47 17.40 5.10 -2.42
N ASN A 48 17.81 4.00 -1.78
CA ASN A 48 18.25 2.79 -2.45
C ASN A 48 17.60 1.57 -1.81
N ILE A 49 17.30 0.55 -2.60
CA ILE A 49 16.77 -0.74 -2.12
C ILE A 49 17.60 -1.88 -2.69
N TYR A 50 17.69 -2.97 -1.93
CA TYR A 50 18.32 -4.21 -2.38
C TYR A 50 17.25 -5.27 -2.65
N ILE A 51 17.23 -5.78 -3.88
CA ILE A 51 16.32 -6.84 -4.31
C ILE A 51 17.19 -7.98 -4.86
N ASN A 52 16.88 -9.20 -4.43
CA ASN A 52 17.54 -10.39 -4.98
C ASN A 52 16.92 -10.71 -6.34
N ILE A 53 17.72 -10.53 -7.39
CA ILE A 53 17.34 -10.85 -8.77
C ILE A 53 18.07 -12.13 -9.17
N GLN A 54 17.32 -13.09 -9.73
CA GLN A 54 17.91 -14.28 -10.35
C GLN A 54 17.78 -14.12 -11.87
N ALA A 55 18.85 -13.65 -12.52
CA ALA A 55 18.83 -13.35 -13.95
C ALA A 55 18.48 -14.56 -14.85
N SER A 56 18.71 -15.78 -14.37
CA SER A 56 18.36 -17.02 -15.06
C SER A 56 16.90 -17.45 -14.87
N ASP A 57 16.16 -16.86 -13.93
CA ASP A 57 14.77 -17.21 -13.67
C ASP A 57 13.85 -16.47 -14.66
N PRO A 58 13.18 -17.19 -15.58
CA PRO A 58 12.38 -16.58 -16.64
C PRO A 58 11.14 -15.83 -16.12
N ARG A 59 10.82 -15.93 -14.83
CA ARG A 59 9.72 -15.18 -14.20
C ARG A 59 10.08 -13.72 -13.93
N PHE A 60 11.36 -13.37 -13.93
CA PHE A 60 11.79 -11.98 -13.79
C PHE A 60 11.53 -11.24 -15.10
N GLU A 61 10.69 -10.21 -15.02
CA GLU A 61 10.37 -9.35 -16.15
C GLU A 61 10.80 -7.91 -15.86
N THR A 62 11.05 -7.15 -16.92
CA THR A 62 11.40 -5.73 -16.81
C THR A 62 10.15 -4.87 -16.90
N TYR A 63 10.06 -3.86 -16.04
CA TYR A 63 8.94 -2.94 -15.98
C TYR A 63 9.44 -1.49 -16.06
N GLU A 64 8.77 -0.70 -16.90
CA GLU A 64 9.06 0.72 -17.05
C GLU A 64 8.48 1.55 -15.89
N LYS A 65 8.95 2.80 -15.77
CA LYS A 65 8.44 3.82 -14.83
C LYS A 65 8.52 3.41 -13.35
N HIS A 66 9.31 2.41 -12.99
CA HIS A 66 9.55 2.12 -11.58
C HIS A 66 10.49 3.18 -10.99
N LEU A 67 10.28 3.61 -9.75
CA LEU A 67 11.12 4.64 -9.13
C LEU A 67 12.55 4.16 -8.83
N TYR A 68 12.71 2.86 -8.61
CA TYR A 68 14.03 2.25 -8.47
C TYR A 68 14.42 1.61 -9.78
N ILE A 69 15.54 2.06 -10.34
CA ILE A 69 16.11 1.54 -11.58
C ILE A 69 17.55 1.13 -11.33
N THR A 70 18.01 0.17 -12.13
CA THR A 70 19.44 -0.12 -12.26
C THR A 70 20.14 0.96 -13.08
N GLU A 71 21.46 0.91 -13.17
CA GLU A 71 22.25 1.80 -14.04
C GLU A 71 21.80 1.75 -15.51
N ASN A 72 21.19 0.64 -15.94
CA ASN A 72 20.65 0.47 -17.28
C ASN A 72 19.25 1.09 -17.46
N GLY A 73 18.73 1.81 -16.46
CA GLY A 73 17.42 2.45 -16.52
C GLY A 73 16.24 1.48 -16.35
N THR A 74 16.49 0.23 -15.96
CA THR A 74 15.47 -0.82 -15.88
C THR A 74 15.22 -1.29 -14.47
N PHE A 75 14.00 -1.74 -14.20
CA PHE A 75 13.62 -2.44 -12.97
C PHE A 75 13.13 -3.83 -13.32
N SER A 76 13.66 -4.85 -12.64
CA SER A 76 13.26 -6.24 -12.86
C SER A 76 12.70 -6.87 -11.59
N THR A 77 11.54 -7.51 -11.70
CA THR A 77 10.91 -8.21 -10.57
C THR A 77 10.00 -9.33 -11.04
N VAL A 78 9.60 -10.20 -10.11
CA VAL A 78 8.58 -11.22 -10.36
C VAL A 78 7.24 -10.71 -9.85
N LEU A 79 6.29 -10.49 -10.75
CA LEU A 79 4.89 -10.19 -10.42
C LEU A 79 4.02 -11.42 -10.72
N ASN A 80 3.09 -11.74 -9.83
CA ASN A 80 2.04 -12.69 -10.17
C ASN A 80 1.13 -12.13 -11.29
N SER A 81 0.27 -12.97 -11.85
CA SER A 81 -0.56 -12.56 -13.00
C SER A 81 -1.45 -11.34 -12.73
N TRP A 82 -1.90 -11.14 -11.49
CA TRP A 82 -2.80 -10.05 -11.10
C TRP A 82 -2.04 -8.76 -10.82
N GLU A 83 -0.91 -8.88 -10.11
CA GLU A 83 0.05 -7.80 -9.90
C GLU A 83 0.52 -7.24 -11.26
N LYS A 84 0.89 -8.14 -12.18
CA LYS A 84 1.33 -7.80 -13.54
C LYS A 84 0.25 -7.06 -14.32
N GLU A 85 -0.96 -7.60 -14.37
CA GLU A 85 -2.08 -6.95 -15.08
C GLU A 85 -2.38 -5.56 -14.50
N THR A 86 -2.34 -5.43 -13.17
CA THR A 86 -2.55 -4.15 -12.47
C THR A 86 -1.51 -3.13 -12.90
N ILE A 87 -0.22 -3.45 -12.78
CA ILE A 87 0.87 -2.51 -13.09
C ILE A 87 0.92 -2.18 -14.58
N LEU A 88 0.75 -3.16 -15.47
CA LEU A 88 0.71 -2.90 -16.91
C LEU A 88 -0.45 -1.96 -17.28
N ALA A 89 -1.62 -2.10 -16.65
CA ALA A 89 -2.74 -1.18 -16.87
C ALA A 89 -2.45 0.25 -16.40
N GLU A 90 -1.62 0.42 -15.37
CA GLU A 90 -1.25 1.74 -14.82
C GLU A 90 -0.12 2.39 -15.60
N ILE A 91 1.00 1.70 -15.85
CA ILE A 91 2.18 2.30 -16.50
C ILE A 91 1.88 2.75 -17.94
N ASN A 92 0.88 2.15 -18.60
CA ASN A 92 0.40 2.56 -19.92
C ASN A 92 -0.40 3.87 -19.91
N ARG A 93 -0.80 4.38 -18.74
CA ARG A 93 -1.47 5.67 -18.62
C ARG A 93 -0.48 6.82 -18.75
N LYS A 94 -0.85 7.87 -19.49
CA LYS A 94 0.03 9.01 -19.79
C LYS A 94 0.38 9.82 -18.55
N GLU A 95 -0.54 9.91 -17.61
CA GLU A 95 -0.37 10.64 -16.37
C GLU A 95 0.49 9.90 -15.35
N VAL A 96 0.67 8.57 -15.48
CA VAL A 96 1.54 7.80 -14.59
C VAL A 96 3.00 8.10 -14.93
N VAL A 97 3.73 8.61 -13.94
CA VAL A 97 5.14 9.00 -14.04
C VAL A 97 6.07 8.11 -13.24
N GLY A 98 5.52 7.32 -12.30
CA GLY A 98 6.31 6.53 -11.37
C GLY A 98 5.46 5.48 -10.67
N TRP A 99 6.07 4.39 -10.22
CA TRP A 99 5.46 3.47 -9.27
C TRP A 99 6.51 2.79 -8.39
N VAL A 100 6.05 2.29 -7.23
CA VAL A 100 6.86 1.53 -6.26
C VAL A 100 6.11 0.25 -5.92
N ARG A 101 6.82 -0.88 -5.99
CA ARG A 101 6.37 -2.12 -5.35
C ARG A 101 6.63 -2.06 -3.85
N ASN A 102 5.59 -2.23 -3.04
CA ASN A 102 5.68 -2.23 -1.60
C ASN A 102 6.00 -3.64 -1.08
N TYR A 103 7.28 -3.92 -0.82
CA TYR A 103 7.68 -5.22 -0.30
C TYR A 103 7.25 -5.40 1.15
N GLN A 104 6.42 -6.42 1.40
CA GLN A 104 5.93 -6.71 2.73
C GLN A 104 7.07 -6.86 3.75
N ARG A 105 6.84 -6.35 4.96
CA ARG A 105 7.75 -6.50 6.12
C ARG A 105 9.16 -5.90 5.95
N LYS A 106 9.39 -5.06 4.93
CA LYS A 106 10.57 -4.19 4.90
C LYS A 106 10.39 -3.02 5.87
N SER A 107 11.48 -2.47 6.38
CA SER A 107 11.44 -1.34 7.34
C SER A 107 10.88 -0.04 6.73
N TRP A 108 10.79 0.02 5.40
CA TRP A 108 10.19 1.10 4.62
C TRP A 108 8.83 0.75 4.04
N ALA A 109 8.29 -0.44 4.31
CA ALA A 109 7.03 -0.87 3.72
C ALA A 109 5.85 -0.01 4.23
N LEU A 110 4.99 0.44 3.32
CA LEU A 110 3.74 1.05 3.72
C LEU A 110 2.89 0.00 4.42
N THR A 111 2.59 0.24 5.70
CA THR A 111 1.90 -0.71 6.57
C THR A 111 0.61 -0.10 7.06
N LEU A 112 -0.51 -0.78 6.81
CA LEU A 112 -1.82 -0.36 7.25
C LEU A 112 -2.33 -1.34 8.32
N PRO A 113 -3.01 -0.88 9.36
CA PRO A 113 -3.62 -1.76 10.33
C PRO A 113 -4.95 -2.30 9.82
N TYR A 114 -5.26 -3.56 10.16
CA TYR A 114 -6.62 -4.10 10.10
C TYR A 114 -6.92 -4.88 11.38
N TRP A 115 -8.18 -4.89 11.80
CA TRP A 115 -8.60 -5.65 12.99
C TRP A 115 -8.84 -7.12 12.63
N ASP A 116 -8.26 -8.03 13.40
CA ASP A 116 -8.49 -9.47 13.24
C ASP A 116 -8.65 -10.14 14.61
N THR A 117 -9.88 -10.63 14.86
CA THR A 117 -10.31 -11.30 16.09
C THR A 117 -10.21 -10.39 17.33
N ASP A 118 -9.01 -10.21 17.86
CA ASP A 118 -8.73 -9.55 19.14
C ASP A 118 -7.58 -8.53 19.06
N ARG A 119 -6.96 -8.38 17.89
CA ARG A 119 -5.78 -7.52 17.72
C ARG A 119 -5.71 -6.88 16.34
N TYR A 120 -4.94 -5.80 16.26
CA TYR A 120 -4.52 -5.26 14.97
C TYR A 120 -3.45 -6.15 14.35
N LYS A 121 -3.59 -6.42 13.05
CA LYS A 121 -2.59 -7.04 12.20
C LYS A 121 -2.15 -6.07 11.10
N PRO A 122 -0.91 -6.18 10.61
CA PRO A 122 -0.44 -5.37 9.49
C PRO A 122 -0.92 -5.95 8.15
N MET A 123 -1.39 -5.08 7.26
CA MET A 123 -1.52 -5.34 5.83
C MET A 123 -0.59 -4.41 5.05
N TYR A 124 -0.20 -4.84 3.85
CA TYR A 124 0.78 -4.16 3.01
C TYR A 124 0.21 -4.07 1.61
N PRO A 125 -0.35 -2.91 1.20
CA PRO A 125 -0.84 -2.73 -0.15
C PRO A 125 0.28 -2.95 -1.17
N ASP A 126 0.06 -3.67 -2.26
CA ASP A 126 1.16 -4.08 -3.15
C ASP A 126 1.83 -2.92 -3.89
N PHE A 127 1.08 -1.88 -4.28
CA PHE A 127 1.61 -0.81 -5.14
C PHE A 127 1.28 0.60 -4.68
N LEU A 128 2.27 1.47 -4.85
CA LEU A 128 2.12 2.92 -4.84
C LEU A 128 2.36 3.45 -6.25
N VAL A 129 1.38 4.11 -6.84
CA VAL A 129 1.46 4.66 -8.20
C VAL A 129 1.43 6.18 -8.15
N ILE A 130 2.36 6.82 -8.84
CA ILE A 130 2.53 8.28 -8.86
C ILE A 130 2.01 8.80 -10.19
N ARG A 131 1.02 9.67 -10.11
CA ARG A 131 0.41 10.33 -11.28
C ARG A 131 0.58 11.82 -11.24
N LYS A 132 0.86 12.41 -12.39
CA LYS A 132 0.80 13.85 -12.60
C LYS A 132 -0.65 14.31 -12.56
N ASN A 133 -0.93 15.34 -11.77
CA ASN A 133 -2.20 16.04 -11.72
C ASN A 133 -1.97 17.54 -11.82
N ARG A 134 -2.12 18.09 -13.03
CA ARG A 134 -1.79 19.48 -13.36
C ARG A 134 -0.33 19.80 -12.97
N ASN A 135 -0.13 20.60 -11.92
CA ASN A 135 1.17 21.02 -11.41
C ASN A 135 1.65 20.22 -10.19
N ASN A 136 0.87 19.23 -9.74
CA ASN A 136 1.16 18.42 -8.55
C ASN A 136 1.24 16.93 -8.92
N TYR A 137 1.61 16.12 -7.93
CA TYR A 137 1.57 14.66 -8.02
C TYR A 137 0.53 14.11 -7.04
N LEU A 138 -0.16 13.05 -7.47
CA LEU A 138 -1.03 12.23 -6.64
C LEU A 138 -0.40 10.85 -6.48
N ILE A 139 -0.54 10.29 -5.28
CA ILE A 139 -0.14 8.92 -4.99
C ILE A 139 -1.40 8.08 -4.87
N ASP A 140 -1.47 7.00 -5.64
CA ASP A 140 -2.51 5.99 -5.51
C ASP A 140 -1.98 4.79 -4.74
N ILE A 141 -2.84 4.18 -3.94
CA ILE A 141 -2.63 2.89 -3.31
C ILE A 141 -3.46 1.87 -4.08
N LEU A 142 -2.81 0.88 -4.68
CA LEU A 142 -3.47 -0.18 -5.42
C LEU A 142 -3.19 -1.52 -4.74
N GLU A 143 -4.24 -2.22 -4.37
CA GLU A 143 -4.19 -3.52 -3.71
C GLU A 143 -4.88 -4.59 -4.57
N PRO A 144 -4.14 -5.29 -5.45
CA PRO A 144 -4.58 -6.53 -6.08
C PRO A 144 -4.92 -7.56 -5.01
N HIS A 145 -6.20 -7.82 -4.84
CA HIS A 145 -6.73 -8.51 -3.69
C HIS A 145 -7.14 -9.93 -4.04
N ARG A 146 -6.36 -10.91 -3.61
CA ARG A 146 -6.68 -12.33 -3.83
C ARG A 146 -8.03 -12.69 -3.20
N GLY A 147 -8.80 -13.59 -3.82
CA GLY A 147 -10.10 -14.01 -3.29
C GLY A 147 -10.05 -15.23 -2.37
N ASP A 148 -8.90 -15.90 -2.30
CA ASP A 148 -8.72 -17.27 -1.81
C ASP A 148 -8.22 -17.38 -0.37
N LEU A 149 -8.01 -16.26 0.34
CA LEU A 149 -7.61 -16.27 1.75
C LEU A 149 -8.78 -15.84 2.65
N ASP A 150 -8.99 -16.55 3.75
CA ASP A 150 -10.11 -16.32 4.67
C ASP A 150 -10.10 -14.95 5.36
N ASP A 151 -8.93 -14.32 5.48
CA ASP A 151 -8.75 -13.03 6.15
C ASP A 151 -8.85 -11.82 5.20
N ASN A 152 -9.12 -12.05 3.92
CA ASN A 152 -9.06 -11.02 2.89
C ASN A 152 -10.15 -9.96 3.04
N TRP A 153 -11.38 -10.35 3.36
CA TRP A 153 -12.44 -9.38 3.65
C TRP A 153 -12.12 -8.46 4.86
N LYS A 154 -11.37 -8.93 5.86
CA LYS A 154 -10.92 -8.10 6.99
C LYS A 154 -9.88 -7.07 6.56
N LYS A 155 -8.98 -7.43 5.65
CA LYS A 155 -8.02 -6.49 5.03
C LYS A 155 -8.75 -5.45 4.18
N ALA A 156 -9.79 -5.84 3.44
CA ALA A 156 -10.62 -4.89 2.70
C ALA A 156 -11.26 -3.85 3.63
N ILE A 157 -11.78 -4.27 4.79
CA ILE A 157 -12.28 -3.35 5.83
C ILE A 157 -11.15 -2.45 6.34
N GLY A 158 -9.97 -3.00 6.65
CA GLY A 158 -8.82 -2.22 7.11
C GLY A 158 -8.39 -1.15 6.10
N LEU A 159 -8.36 -1.47 4.82
CA LEU A 159 -8.07 -0.50 3.75
C LEU A 159 -9.18 0.55 3.63
N ALA A 160 -10.44 0.18 3.82
CA ALA A 160 -11.56 1.13 3.83
C ALA A 160 -11.50 2.08 5.04
N GLN A 161 -11.14 1.58 6.23
CA GLN A 161 -10.89 2.39 7.44
C GLN A 161 -9.70 3.34 7.24
N PHE A 162 -8.64 2.87 6.57
CA PHE A 162 -7.53 3.73 6.19
C PHE A 162 -8.00 4.85 5.24
N ALA A 163 -8.79 4.52 4.22
CA ALA A 163 -9.34 5.51 3.31
C ALA A 163 -10.24 6.53 4.03
N GLU A 164 -11.05 6.12 5.01
CA GLU A 164 -11.90 7.04 5.80
C GLU A 164 -11.08 8.15 6.47
N ASN A 165 -9.89 7.81 6.98
CA ASN A 165 -9.02 8.76 7.68
C ASN A 165 -8.06 9.52 6.76
N HIS A 166 -7.82 9.04 5.53
CA HIS A 166 -6.72 9.51 4.68
C HIS A 166 -7.09 9.78 3.22
N TRP A 167 -8.37 9.69 2.82
CA TRP A 167 -8.80 9.82 1.42
C TRP A 167 -8.32 11.11 0.75
N ASN A 168 -8.20 12.21 1.50
CA ASN A 168 -7.77 13.52 0.99
C ASN A 168 -6.25 13.61 0.75
N SER A 169 -5.48 12.63 1.23
CA SER A 169 -4.02 12.57 1.11
C SER A 169 -3.56 11.70 -0.07
N PHE A 170 -4.47 10.93 -0.67
CA PHE A 170 -4.19 10.00 -1.76
C PHE A 170 -5.12 10.25 -2.95
N GLY A 171 -4.65 9.93 -4.17
CA GLY A 171 -5.47 10.06 -5.38
C GLY A 171 -6.58 9.02 -5.43
N ARG A 172 -6.19 7.74 -5.47
CA ARG A 172 -7.08 6.59 -5.45
C ARG A 172 -6.59 5.61 -4.39
N ILE A 173 -7.52 4.97 -3.70
CA ILE A 173 -7.23 3.84 -2.80
C ILE A 173 -8.11 2.71 -3.31
N GLU A 174 -7.54 1.77 -4.06
CA GLU A 174 -8.30 0.77 -4.81
C GLU A 174 -8.05 -0.65 -4.30
N LEU A 175 -9.14 -1.36 -4.07
CA LEU A 175 -9.15 -2.81 -3.96
C LEU A 175 -9.45 -3.39 -5.35
N ILE A 176 -8.58 -4.25 -5.87
CA ILE A 176 -8.65 -4.72 -7.27
C ILE A 176 -8.84 -6.22 -7.29
N ARG A 177 -9.79 -6.72 -8.08
CA ARG A 177 -9.99 -8.16 -8.29
C ARG A 177 -10.05 -8.50 -9.75
N LYS A 178 -9.47 -9.64 -10.11
CA LYS A 178 -9.70 -10.26 -11.41
C LYS A 178 -10.93 -11.16 -11.33
N ILE A 179 -11.96 -10.83 -12.11
CA ILE A 179 -13.15 -11.66 -12.29
C ILE A 179 -13.22 -12.06 -13.76
N GLY A 180 -12.94 -13.35 -14.04
CA GLY A 180 -12.75 -13.83 -15.40
C GLY A 180 -11.60 -13.10 -16.10
N ASN A 181 -11.92 -12.44 -17.22
CA ASN A 181 -10.95 -11.66 -18.02
C ASN A 181 -10.97 -10.15 -17.71
N GLN A 182 -11.72 -9.72 -16.70
CA GLN A 182 -11.85 -8.30 -16.36
C GLN A 182 -11.28 -8.02 -14.97
N SER A 183 -10.53 -6.93 -14.87
CA SER A 183 -10.14 -6.33 -13.60
C SER A 183 -11.27 -5.41 -13.11
N LYS A 184 -11.89 -5.77 -11.98
CA LYS A 184 -12.87 -4.93 -11.28
C LYS A 184 -12.18 -4.15 -10.15
N ARG A 185 -12.55 -2.89 -9.97
CA ARG A 185 -11.90 -1.99 -9.01
C ARG A 185 -12.92 -1.33 -8.09
N LEU A 186 -12.68 -1.41 -6.79
CA LEU A 186 -13.43 -0.66 -5.79
C LEU A 186 -12.56 0.51 -5.31
N ASN A 187 -12.91 1.73 -5.73
CA ASN A 187 -12.23 2.92 -5.23
C ASN A 187 -12.81 3.34 -3.88
N LEU A 188 -12.05 3.12 -2.82
CA LEU A 188 -12.42 3.38 -1.43
C LEU A 188 -12.39 4.86 -1.07
N ASN A 189 -11.89 5.74 -1.95
CA ASN A 189 -12.10 7.18 -1.79
C ASN A 189 -13.57 7.57 -2.08
N ASN A 190 -14.35 6.73 -2.78
CA ASN A 190 -15.79 6.94 -2.96
C ASN A 190 -16.55 6.54 -1.68
N ASP A 191 -17.27 7.50 -1.09
CA ASP A 191 -17.98 7.32 0.19
C ASP A 191 -19.00 6.18 0.17
N THR A 192 -19.73 6.01 -0.93
CA THR A 192 -20.72 4.93 -1.09
C THR A 192 -20.02 3.57 -1.09
N ILE A 193 -18.97 3.40 -1.90
CA ILE A 193 -18.20 2.16 -1.98
C ILE A 193 -17.54 1.87 -0.63
N ARG A 194 -16.90 2.88 -0.02
CA ARG A 194 -16.23 2.75 1.28
C ARG A 194 -17.20 2.28 2.36
N SER A 195 -18.38 2.91 2.45
CA SER A 195 -19.42 2.53 3.43
C SER A 195 -19.89 1.09 3.25
N LYS A 196 -19.99 0.61 2.00
CA LYS A 196 -20.34 -0.79 1.72
C LYS A 196 -19.24 -1.76 2.13
N VAL A 197 -17.97 -1.44 1.83
CA VAL A 197 -16.83 -2.29 2.21
C VAL A 197 -16.66 -2.34 3.73
N LEU A 198 -16.88 -1.23 4.45
CA LEU A 198 -16.86 -1.20 5.92
C LEU A 198 -17.91 -2.13 6.56
N GLY A 199 -19.03 -2.38 5.89
CA GLY A 199 -20.10 -3.28 6.34
C GLY A 199 -19.93 -4.75 5.96
N VAL A 200 -18.82 -5.12 5.31
CA VAL A 200 -18.56 -6.51 4.90
C VAL A 200 -18.38 -7.42 6.13
N THR A 201 -18.83 -8.66 6.05
CA THR A 201 -18.77 -9.64 7.15
C THR A 201 -18.06 -10.95 6.79
N ASN A 202 -17.83 -11.19 5.49
CA ASN A 202 -17.14 -12.36 4.96
C ASN A 202 -16.74 -12.11 3.49
N ASN A 203 -16.02 -13.06 2.89
CA ASN A 203 -15.58 -12.97 1.49
C ASN A 203 -16.76 -12.98 0.49
N GLU A 204 -17.85 -13.70 0.77
CA GLU A 204 -19.02 -13.75 -0.12
C GLU A 204 -19.70 -12.38 -0.23
N HIS A 205 -19.89 -11.69 0.90
CA HIS A 205 -20.43 -10.33 0.92
C HIS A 205 -19.50 -9.38 0.15
N LEU A 206 -18.17 -9.48 0.34
CA LEU A 206 -17.23 -8.69 -0.46
C LEU A 206 -17.36 -8.97 -1.96
N ASN A 207 -17.56 -10.24 -2.36
CA ASN A 207 -17.80 -10.60 -3.76
C ASN A 207 -19.03 -9.87 -4.31
N THR A 208 -20.15 -9.84 -3.58
CA THR A 208 -21.35 -9.10 -3.98
C THR A 208 -21.10 -7.61 -4.18
N ILE A 209 -20.24 -7.00 -3.35
CA ILE A 209 -19.86 -5.58 -3.54
C ILE A 209 -19.12 -5.40 -4.86
N PHE A 210 -18.14 -6.26 -5.19
CA PHE A 210 -17.45 -6.24 -6.48
C PHE A 210 -18.38 -6.46 -7.67
N ASP A 211 -19.45 -7.26 -7.51
CA ASP A 211 -20.41 -7.50 -8.59
C ASP A 211 -21.38 -6.35 -8.80
N THR A 212 -21.72 -5.62 -7.73
CA THR A 212 -22.68 -4.53 -7.75
C THR A 212 -22.04 -3.20 -8.18
N TYR A 213 -20.87 -2.89 -7.63
CA TYR A 213 -20.20 -1.60 -7.80
C TYR A 213 -19.04 -1.76 -8.76
N LEU A 214 -19.38 -1.95 -10.04
CA LEU A 214 -18.43 -1.93 -11.14
C LEU A 214 -17.94 -0.50 -11.37
N VAL A 215 -16.63 -0.29 -11.21
CA VAL A 215 -15.91 0.87 -11.75
C VAL A 215 -14.69 0.38 -12.51
#